data_AF-A0A7C7CVS8-F1
#
_entry.id   AF-A0A7C7CVS8-F1
#
_cell.length_a   1.000
_cell.length_b   1.000
_cell.length_c   1.000
_cell.angle_alpha   90.00
_cell.angle_beta   90.00
_cell.angle_gamma   90.00
#
_symmetry.space_group_name_H-M   'P 1'
#
loop_
_entity.id
_entity.type
_entity.pdbx_description
1 polymer ?
#
loop_
_entity_poly.entity_id
_entity_poly.type
_entity_poly.pdbx_seq_one_letter_code
_entity_poly.pdbx_strand_id
1 'polypeptide(L)'
;MKDITIQSNLKALGGVGVPGNLDTKKIGVEEGGASFAETLTESLDKVNDLQKEADVAIEDFATGKTRNIHETMIAVNKADLAFRLTMQVRNKIVEAYQEVMRTQV
;
A
#
# COMPACT_ATOMS: atom_id res chain seq x y z
N MET A 1 5.63 -5.96 57.85
CA MET A 1 4.92 -7.23 58.13
C MET A 1 3.60 -6.89 58.79
N LYS A 2 2.50 -7.42 58.21
CA LYS A 2 1.13 -7.55 58.78
C LYS A 2 0.36 -6.22 58.85
N ASP A 3 -0.47 -5.87 57.86
CA ASP A 3 -1.80 -6.43 57.52
C ASP A 3 -2.80 -6.48 58.69
N ILE A 4 -4.07 -6.26 58.31
CA ILE A 4 -5.32 -6.71 58.95
C ILE A 4 -5.90 -5.74 60.02
N THR A 5 -7.15 -5.26 59.99
CA THR A 5 -8.35 -5.52 59.16
C THR A 5 -9.53 -4.69 59.70
N ILE A 6 -10.26 -4.01 58.80
CA ILE A 6 -11.74 -3.97 58.68
C ILE A 6 -12.60 -3.45 59.85
N GLN A 7 -13.27 -2.32 59.60
CA GLN A 7 -14.74 -2.24 59.73
C GLN A 7 -15.33 -1.36 58.63
N SER A 8 -16.50 -1.78 58.17
CA SER A 8 -16.68 -1.99 56.75
C SER A 8 -17.85 -1.27 56.13
N ASN A 9 -18.73 -0.51 56.79
CA ASN A 9 -20.06 -0.44 56.18
C ASN A 9 -20.94 0.74 56.57
N LEU A 10 -21.60 1.21 55.51
CA LEU A 10 -23.00 1.63 55.48
C LEU A 10 -23.24 3.13 55.36
N LYS A 11 -22.94 3.69 54.18
CA LYS A 11 -23.87 4.67 53.62
C LYS A 11 -23.91 4.62 52.10
N ALA A 12 -25.10 4.33 51.61
CA ALA A 12 -25.63 4.56 50.27
C ALA A 12 -25.17 3.60 49.15
N LEU A 13 -25.70 2.38 49.23
CA LEU A 13 -26.40 1.83 48.06
C LEU A 13 -27.51 2.81 47.66
N GLY A 14 -27.46 3.33 46.44
CA GLY A 14 -28.48 4.23 45.90
C GLY A 14 -28.02 4.95 44.64
N GLY A 15 -27.70 4.21 43.58
CA GLY A 15 -27.33 4.81 42.29
C GLY A 15 -26.75 3.81 41.31
N VAL A 16 -27.63 2.99 40.72
CA VAL A 16 -27.33 2.06 39.63
C VAL A 16 -26.99 2.87 38.36
N GLY A 17 -25.85 2.58 37.73
CA GLY A 17 -25.46 3.12 36.42
C GLY A 17 -23.96 3.00 36.13
N VAL A 18 -23.56 1.85 35.59
CA VAL A 18 -22.21 1.40 35.18
C VAL A 18 -21.18 2.50 34.79
N PRO A 19 -20.01 2.59 35.47
CA PRO A 19 -18.79 3.16 34.91
C PRO A 19 -18.03 2.05 34.17
N GLY A 20 -18.42 1.82 32.91
CA GLY A 20 -17.75 0.90 32.00
C GLY A 20 -16.83 1.67 31.07
N ASN A 21 -15.54 1.45 31.22
CA ASN A 21 -14.46 1.97 30.39
C ASN A 21 -14.72 1.69 28.90
N LEU A 22 -15.03 2.74 28.13
CA LEU A 22 -14.87 2.76 26.67
C LEU A 22 -14.18 4.07 26.32
N ASP A 23 -12.89 4.12 26.66
CA ASP A 23 -11.93 4.84 25.84
C ASP A 23 -12.19 4.40 24.39
N THR A 24 -12.94 5.19 23.64
CA THR A 24 -12.86 5.21 22.19
C THR A 24 -11.51 5.82 21.84
N LYS A 25 -10.43 5.15 22.25
CA LYS A 25 -9.17 5.19 21.54
C LYS A 25 -9.56 4.75 20.15
N LYS A 26 -9.69 5.74 19.25
CA LYS A 26 -9.67 5.51 17.81
C LYS A 26 -8.61 4.45 17.62
N ILE A 27 -9.04 3.27 17.18
CA ILE A 27 -8.11 2.26 16.71
C ILE A 27 -7.47 2.94 15.51
N GLY A 28 -6.39 3.65 15.77
CA GLY A 28 -5.42 4.02 14.77
C GLY A 28 -4.99 2.69 14.20
N VAL A 29 -5.55 2.37 13.04
CA VAL A 29 -4.79 1.62 12.05
C VAL A 29 -3.45 2.33 12.03
N GLU A 30 -2.38 1.63 12.40
CA GLU A 30 -1.05 2.15 12.14
C GLU A 30 -0.99 2.39 10.63
N GLU A 31 -1.16 3.65 10.21
CA GLU A 31 -0.90 4.16 8.87
C GLU A 31 0.63 4.17 8.63
N GLY A 32 1.29 3.04 8.91
CA GLY A 32 2.74 2.88 8.87
C GLY A 32 3.26 2.26 7.59
N GLY A 33 2.42 2.12 6.56
CA GLY A 33 2.79 1.62 5.25
C GLY A 33 2.14 2.45 4.14
N ALA A 34 2.89 2.72 3.07
CA ALA A 34 2.37 3.40 1.89
C ALA A 34 1.06 2.75 1.44
N SER A 35 0.07 3.56 1.08
CA SER A 35 -1.20 3.00 0.62
C SER A 35 -0.97 2.20 -0.67
N PHE A 36 -1.80 1.18 -0.92
CA PHE A 36 -1.70 0.43 -2.19
C PHE A 36 -1.78 1.37 -3.41
N ALA A 37 -2.62 2.40 -3.34
CA ALA A 37 -2.76 3.40 -4.40
C ALA A 37 -1.46 4.20 -4.61
N GLU A 38 -0.78 4.57 -3.53
CA GLU A 38 0.51 5.26 -3.56
C GLU A 38 1.61 4.35 -4.12
N THR A 39 1.69 3.11 -3.66
CA THR A 39 2.66 2.13 -4.18
C THR A 39 2.42 1.84 -5.68
N LEU A 40 1.15 1.77 -6.09
CA LEU A 40 0.77 1.60 -7.48
C LEU A 40 1.16 2.82 -8.32
N THR A 41 0.95 4.03 -7.80
CA THR A 41 1.35 5.27 -8.47
C THR A 41 2.87 5.34 -8.64
N GLU A 42 3.63 5.07 -7.58
CA GLU A 42 5.10 4.99 -7.65
C GLU A 42 5.57 3.93 -8.65
N SER A 43 4.89 2.78 -8.72
CA SER A 43 5.21 1.72 -9.68
C SER A 43 4.94 2.15 -11.12
N LEU A 44 3.88 2.93 -11.37
CA LEU A 44 3.58 3.49 -12.68
C LEU A 44 4.62 4.53 -13.09
N ASP A 45 5.02 5.41 -12.18
CA ASP A 45 6.11 6.36 -12.41
C ASP A 45 7.42 5.62 -12.72
N LYS A 46 7.69 4.53 -12.02
CA LYS A 46 8.87 3.70 -12.29
C LYS A 46 8.86 3.08 -13.68
N VAL A 47 7.70 2.65 -14.17
CA VAL A 47 7.55 2.11 -15.54
C VAL A 47 7.80 3.22 -16.58
N ASN A 48 7.35 4.44 -16.33
CA ASN A 48 7.61 5.60 -17.17
C ASN A 48 9.12 5.92 -17.22
N ASP A 49 9.80 5.87 -16.08
CA ASP A 49 11.24 6.07 -16.02
C ASP A 49 12.00 5.00 -16.79
N LEU A 50 11.60 3.72 -16.67
CA LEU A 50 12.20 2.62 -17.43
C LEU A 50 12.00 2.78 -18.94
N GLN A 51 10.84 3.28 -19.38
CA GLN A 51 10.63 3.60 -20.80
C GLN A 51 11.58 4.69 -21.28
N LYS A 52 11.71 5.79 -20.54
CA LYS A 52 12.64 6.87 -20.90
C LYS A 52 14.09 6.40 -20.93
N GLU A 53 14.49 5.56 -19.97
CA GLU A 53 15.83 4.96 -19.93
C GLU A 53 16.08 4.10 -21.17
N ALA A 54 15.09 3.29 -21.57
CA ALA A 54 15.17 2.49 -22.79
C ALA A 54 15.27 3.38 -24.04
N ASP A 55 14.48 4.45 -24.15
CA ASP A 55 14.53 5.39 -25.28
C ASP A 55 15.90 6.07 -25.39
N VAL A 56 16.46 6.55 -24.28
CA VAL A 56 17.81 7.14 -24.24
C VAL A 56 18.86 6.11 -24.64
N ALA A 57 18.77 4.88 -24.14
CA ALA A 57 19.72 3.82 -24.50
C ALA A 57 19.65 3.47 -25.99
N ILE A 58 18.44 3.43 -26.57
CA ILE A 58 18.24 3.24 -28.01
C ILE A 58 18.86 4.39 -28.79
N GLU A 59 18.62 5.64 -28.38
CA GLU A 59 19.17 6.83 -29.04
C GLU A 59 20.70 6.84 -28.99
N ASP A 60 21.29 6.60 -27.82
CA ASP A 60 22.74 6.58 -27.65
C ASP A 60 23.38 5.46 -28.46
N PHE A 61 22.71 4.31 -28.62
CA PHE A 61 23.18 3.23 -29.47
C PHE A 61 23.07 3.60 -30.97
N ALA A 62 21.93 4.13 -31.39
CA ALA A 62 21.68 4.52 -32.77
C ALA A 62 22.59 5.67 -33.24
N THR A 63 22.91 6.60 -32.34
CA THR A 63 23.84 7.71 -32.59
C THR A 63 25.31 7.31 -32.47
N GLY A 64 25.60 6.08 -32.03
CA GLY A 64 26.95 5.56 -31.88
C GLY A 64 27.71 6.08 -30.65
N LYS A 65 27.04 6.81 -29.74
CA LYS A 65 27.60 7.22 -28.45
C LYS A 65 27.90 6.01 -27.56
N THR A 66 27.09 4.97 -27.65
CA THR A 66 27.38 3.66 -27.04
C THR A 66 27.46 2.58 -28.12
N ARG A 67 28.42 1.66 -27.95
CA ARG A 67 28.53 0.44 -28.76
C ARG A 67 27.96 -0.78 -28.03
N ASN A 68 27.47 -0.57 -26.81
CA ASN A 68 26.98 -1.65 -25.96
C ASN A 68 25.50 -1.94 -26.24
N ILE A 69 25.27 -2.77 -27.27
CA ILE A 69 23.95 -3.27 -27.60
C ILE A 69 23.34 -4.11 -26.47
N HIS A 70 24.15 -4.78 -25.64
CA HIS A 70 23.64 -5.61 -24.55
C HIS A 70 22.95 -4.76 -23.49
N GLU A 71 23.55 -3.66 -23.07
CA GLU A 71 22.93 -2.72 -22.12
C GLU A 71 21.65 -2.10 -22.69
N THR A 72 21.67 -1.72 -23.97
CA THR A 72 20.49 -1.19 -24.66
C THR A 72 19.35 -2.22 -24.65
N MET A 73 19.64 -3.45 -25.02
CA MET A 73 18.65 -4.53 -25.02
C MET A 73 18.15 -4.84 -23.61
N ILE A 74 19.00 -4.76 -22.58
CA ILE A 74 18.57 -4.95 -21.18
C ILE A 74 17.59 -3.84 -20.78
N ALA A 75 17.87 -2.58 -21.09
CA ALA A 75 16.99 -1.46 -20.78
C ALA A 75 15.61 -1.63 -21.46
N VAL A 76 15.60 -1.97 -22.75
CA VAL A 76 14.38 -2.24 -23.52
C VAL A 76 13.58 -3.40 -22.92
N ASN A 77 14.23 -4.53 -22.60
CA ASN A 77 13.55 -5.68 -22.02
C ASN A 77 12.98 -5.37 -20.62
N LYS A 78 13.66 -4.56 -19.81
CA LYS A 78 13.13 -4.11 -18.52
C LYS A 78 11.87 -3.28 -18.70
N ALA A 79 11.88 -2.33 -19.64
CA ALA A 79 10.73 -1.49 -19.94
C ALA A 79 9.54 -2.32 -20.44
N ASP A 80 9.75 -3.26 -21.37
CA ASP A 80 8.68 -4.15 -21.87
C ASP A 80 8.09 -5.02 -20.75
N LEU A 81 8.93 -5.67 -19.96
CA LEU A 81 8.48 -6.53 -18.87
C LEU A 81 7.67 -5.75 -17.84
N ALA A 82 8.17 -4.57 -17.43
CA ALA A 82 7.49 -3.71 -16.48
C ALA A 82 6.13 -3.24 -17.03
N PHE A 83 6.07 -2.82 -18.30
CA PHE A 83 4.83 -2.41 -18.94
C PHE A 83 3.80 -3.53 -19.02
N ARG A 84 4.24 -4.74 -19.39
CA ARG A 84 3.36 -5.93 -19.45
C ARG A 84 2.80 -6.27 -18.08
N LEU A 85 3.61 -6.17 -17.03
CA LEU A 85 3.17 -6.33 -15.65
C LEU A 85 2.10 -5.29 -15.29
N THR A 86 2.35 -4.02 -15.61
CA THR A 86 1.38 -2.94 -15.38
C THR A 86 0.04 -3.20 -16.07
N MET A 87 0.06 -3.69 -17.32
CA MET A 87 -1.18 -4.04 -18.02
C MET A 87 -1.95 -5.16 -17.32
N GLN A 88 -1.26 -6.18 -16.79
CA GLN A 88 -1.90 -7.24 -16.02
C GLN A 88 -2.56 -6.70 -14.75
N VAL A 89 -1.87 -5.82 -14.01
CA VAL A 89 -2.41 -5.18 -12.82
C VAL A 89 -3.62 -4.31 -13.17
N ARG A 90 -3.52 -3.49 -14.22
CA ARG A 90 -4.64 -2.67 -14.72
C ARG A 90 -5.86 -3.53 -15.03
N ASN A 91 -5.68 -4.61 -15.78
CA ASN A 91 -6.78 -5.51 -16.13
C ASN A 91 -7.41 -6.12 -14.88
N LYS A 92 -6.59 -6.54 -13.90
CA LYS A 92 -7.09 -7.12 -12.65
C LYS A 92 -7.89 -6.13 -11.80
N ILE A 93 -7.49 -4.86 -11.78
CA ILE A 93 -8.24 -3.79 -11.09
C ILE A 93 -9.60 -3.57 -11.77
N VAL A 94 -9.64 -3.55 -13.10
CA VAL A 94 -10.89 -3.42 -13.86
C VAL A 94 -11.82 -4.60 -13.61
N GLU A 95 -11.29 -5.84 -13.63
CA GLU A 95 -12.06 -7.05 -13.29
C GLU A 95 -12.61 -6.98 -11.86
N ALA A 96 -11.79 -6.59 -10.89
CA ALA A 96 -12.21 -6.47 -9.49
C ALA A 96 -13.33 -5.44 -9.33
N TYR A 97 -13.26 -4.30 -10.03
CA TYR A 97 -14.33 -3.32 -10.05
C TYR A 97 -15.64 -3.90 -10.64
N GLN A 98 -15.54 -4.61 -11.76
CA GLN A 98 -16.69 -5.27 -12.40
C GLN A 98 -17.32 -6.35 -11.49
N GLU A 99 -16.50 -7.09 -10.73
CA GLU A 99 -16.94 -8.12 -9.78
C GLU A 99 -17.76 -7.53 -8.62
N VAL A 100 -17.25 -6.43 -8.04
CA VAL A 100 -17.92 -5.72 -6.94
C VAL A 100 -19.31 -5.23 -7.38
N MET A 101 -19.41 -4.66 -8.59
CA MET A 101 -20.68 -4.21 -9.17
C MET A 101 -21.67 -5.37 -9.39
N ARG A 102 -21.19 -6.56 -9.76
CA ARG A 102 -22.03 -7.74 -10.02
C ARG A 102 -22.56 -8.39 -8.74
N THR A 103 -21.85 -8.26 -7.64
CA THR A 103 -22.22 -8.86 -6.35
C THR A 103 -23.25 -8.03 -5.57
N GLN A 104 -23.43 -6.76 -5.96
CA GLN A 104 -24.30 -5.80 -5.25
C GLN A 104 -25.69 -5.63 -5.87
N VAL A 105 -26.04 -6.41 -6.89
CA VAL A 105 -27.41 -6.51 -7.43
C VAL A 105 -28.13 -7.76 -6.94
#